data_AF-A0A1A8Y191-F1
#
_entry.id   AF-A0A1A8Y191-F1
#
_cell.length_a   1.000
_cell.length_b   1.000
_cell.length_c   1.000
_cell.angle_alpha   90.00
_cell.angle_beta   90.00
_cell.angle_gamma   90.00
#
_symmetry.space_group_name_H-M   'P 1'
#
loop_
_entity.id
_entity.type
_entity.pdbx_description
1 polymer ?
#
loop_
_entity_poly.entity_id
_entity_poly.type
_entity_poly.pdbx_seq_one_letter_code
_entity_poly.pdbx_strand_id
1 'polypeptide(L)' 'MNAKRGGPGRGQGRKPIAKDGELMQARPVRMTDEEWGKCKRLGGAAWVRAKIKATRET' A
#
# COMPACT_ATOMS: atom_id res chain seq x y z
N MET A 1 31.78 5.74 36.08
CA MET A 1 30.80 6.41 35.18
C MET A 1 31.00 5.91 33.77
N ASN A 2 30.21 4.96 33.27
CA ASN A 2 30.17 4.70 31.82
C ASN A 2 28.82 4.11 31.43
N ALA A 3 27.84 4.98 31.19
CA ALA A 3 26.51 4.59 30.72
C ALA A 3 26.34 4.98 29.25
N LYS A 4 27.12 4.36 28.36
CA LYS A 4 26.78 4.40 26.93
C LYS A 4 25.60 3.46 26.68
N ARG A 5 24.38 3.94 26.93
CA ARG A 5 23.16 3.23 26.55
C ARG A 5 22.93 3.47 25.06
N GLY A 6 23.15 2.43 24.25
CA GLY A 6 22.91 2.42 22.80
C GLY A 6 23.96 1.61 22.05
N GLY A 7 23.61 0.39 21.63
CA GLY A 7 24.43 -0.40 20.70
C GLY A 7 24.44 0.22 19.30
N PRO A 8 25.41 -0.13 18.44
CA PRO A 8 25.56 0.47 17.10
C PRO A 8 24.25 0.32 16.32
N GLY A 9 23.62 1.45 15.99
CA GLY A 9 22.28 1.55 15.43
C GLY A 9 22.12 0.94 14.03
N ARG A 10 22.22 -0.38 13.93
CA ARG A 10 22.03 -1.18 12.70
C ARG A 10 20.54 -1.41 12.44
N GLY A 11 19.79 -0.34 12.17
CA GLY A 11 18.37 -0.44 11.80
C GLY A 11 17.41 -0.61 12.98
N GLN A 12 17.70 0.02 14.12
CA GLN A 12 16.73 0.13 15.22
C GLN A 12 15.58 1.06 14.77
N GLY A 13 14.45 0.45 14.44
CA GLY A 13 13.22 1.11 13.97
C GLY A 13 12.31 0.10 13.28
N ARG A 14 11.01 0.40 13.17
CA ARG A 14 10.12 -0.42 12.33
C ARG A 14 10.56 -0.22 10.87
N LYS A 15 10.81 -1.31 10.16
CA LYS A 15 11.08 -1.26 8.71
C LYS A 15 9.94 -0.49 8.02
N PRO A 16 10.23 0.37 7.04
CA PRO A 16 9.20 1.02 6.24
C PRO A 16 8.24 -0.02 5.66
N ILE A 17 6.93 0.27 5.69
CA ILE A 17 5.90 -0.63 5.18
C ILE A 17 6.06 -0.84 3.67
N ALA A 18 6.50 0.19 2.95
CA ALA A 18 6.90 0.05 1.56
C ALA A 18 8.32 -0.52 1.50
N LYS A 19 8.45 -1.75 1.01
CA LYS A 19 9.75 -2.39 0.81
C LYS A 19 10.57 -1.67 -0.26
N ASP A 20 9.93 -1.15 -1.32
CA ASP A 20 10.62 -0.76 -2.56
C ASP A 20 10.07 0.52 -3.25
N GLY A 21 9.22 1.34 -2.61
CA GLY A 21 8.59 2.46 -3.34
C GLY A 21 7.70 3.40 -2.53
N GLU A 22 6.88 4.18 -3.25
CA GLU A 22 5.92 5.12 -2.66
C GLU A 22 4.86 4.41 -1.81
N LEU A 23 4.50 5.01 -0.68
CA LEU A 23 3.44 4.51 0.18
C LEU A 23 2.10 4.61 -0.56
N MET A 24 1.42 3.47 -0.70
CA MET A 24 0.04 3.46 -1.21
C MET A 24 -0.85 4.28 -0.27
N GLN A 25 -1.41 5.37 -0.79
CA GLN A 25 -2.39 6.16 -0.07
C GLN A 25 -3.77 5.53 -0.22
N ALA A 26 -4.50 5.40 0.90
CA ALA A 26 -5.89 4.98 0.85
C ALA A 26 -6.72 6.07 0.17
N ARG A 27 -7.37 5.72 -0.94
CA ARG A 27 -8.31 6.59 -1.66
C ARG A 27 -9.68 5.92 -1.65
N PRO A 28 -10.71 6.51 -1.01
CA PRO A 28 -12.03 5.93 -1.01
C PRO A 28 -12.64 6.05 -2.41
N VAL A 29 -13.19 4.95 -2.91
CA VAL A 29 -13.97 4.90 -4.16
C VAL A 29 -15.42 4.65 -3.78
N ARG A 30 -16.32 5.49 -4.29
CA ARG A 30 -17.77 5.28 -4.11
C ARG A 30 -18.25 4.28 -5.16
N MET A 31 -18.97 3.25 -4.71
CA MET A 31 -19.53 2.19 -5.53
C MET A 31 -20.87 1.76 -4.93
N THR A 32 -21.77 1.22 -5.74
CA THR A 32 -22.95 0.50 -5.25
C THR A 32 -22.55 -0.84 -4.63
N ASP A 33 -23.45 -1.47 -3.87
CA ASP A 33 -23.18 -2.80 -3.29
C ASP A 33 -22.98 -3.87 -4.37
N GLU A 34 -23.69 -3.76 -5.49
CA GLU A 34 -23.54 -4.67 -6.64
C GLU A 34 -22.18 -4.49 -7.33
N GLU A 35 -21.77 -3.24 -7.55
CA GLU A 35 -20.45 -2.91 -8.10
C GLU A 35 -19.33 -3.37 -7.18
N TRP A 36 -19.48 -3.17 -5.88
CA TRP A 36 -18.52 -3.65 -4.88
C TRP A 36 -18.47 -5.17 -4.82
N GLY A 37 -19.62 -5.84 -4.88
CA GLY A 37 -19.71 -7.30 -4.95
C GLY A 37 -19.02 -7.86 -6.19
N LYS A 38 -19.19 -7.22 -7.35
CA LYS A 38 -18.46 -7.55 -8.58
C LYS A 38 -16.96 -7.26 -8.45
N CYS A 39 -16.58 -6.12 -7.90
CA CYS A 39 -15.18 -5.75 -7.67
C CYS A 39 -14.45 -6.79 -6.82
N LYS A 40 -15.06 -7.22 -5.70
CA LYS A 40 -14.51 -8.29 -4.84
C LYS A 40 -14.30 -9.60 -5.62
N ARG A 41 -15.28 -10.03 -6.42
CA ARG A 41 -15.17 -11.25 -7.25
C ARG A 41 -14.06 -11.15 -8.30
N LEU A 42 -13.79 -9.96 -8.80
CA LEU A 42 -12.75 -9.72 -9.81
C LEU A 42 -11.33 -9.57 -9.23
N GLY A 43 -11.17 -9.58 -7.90
CA GLY A 43 -9.86 -9.41 -7.22
C GLY A 43 -9.69 -8.08 -6.50
N GLY A 44 -10.78 -7.32 -6.31
CA GLY A 44 -10.82 -6.11 -5.49
C GLY A 44 -9.85 -5.02 -5.96
N ALA A 45 -9.11 -4.44 -5.02
CA ALA A 45 -8.15 -3.38 -5.30
C ALA A 45 -7.03 -3.79 -6.28
N ALA A 46 -6.69 -5.08 -6.38
CA ALA A 46 -5.70 -5.54 -7.38
C ALA A 46 -6.26 -5.38 -8.81
N TRP A 47 -7.53 -5.73 -9.00
CA TRP A 47 -8.21 -5.59 -10.28
C TRP A 47 -8.37 -4.13 -10.71
N VAL A 48 -8.78 -3.25 -9.80
CA VAL A 48 -8.88 -1.80 -10.08
C VAL A 48 -7.54 -1.23 -10.54
N ARG A 49 -6.45 -1.57 -9.84
CA ARG A 49 -5.09 -1.14 -10.21
C ARG A 49 -4.64 -1.66 -11.57
N ALA A 50 -4.95 -2.92 -11.88
CA ALA A 50 -4.63 -3.50 -13.18
C ALA A 50 -5.35 -2.77 -14.32
N LYS A 51 -6.61 -2.36 -14.11
CA LYS A 51 -7.36 -1.57 -15.08
C LYS A 51 -6.77 -0.19 -15.29
N ILE A 52 -6.39 0.51 -14.21
CA ILE A 52 -5.70 1.80 -14.31
C ILE A 52 -4.41 1.66 -15.13
N LYS A 53 -3.60 0.62 -14.84
CA LYS A 53 -2.33 0.39 -15.54
C LYS A 53 -2.49 0.05 -17.02
N ALA A 54 -3.59 -0.62 -17.38
CA ALA A 54 -3.86 -1.04 -18.74
C ALA A 54 -4.43 0.08 -19.62
N THR A 55 -5.08 1.08 -19.02
CA THR A 55 -5.65 2.22 -19.74
C THR A 55 -4.58 3.26 -20.02
N ARG A 56 -4.53 3.76 -21.25
CA ARG A 56 -3.65 4.88 -21.65
C ARG A 56 -4.44 6.18 -21.59
N GLU A 57 -3.86 7.21 -21.00
CA GLU A 57 -4.45 8.55 -20.95
C GLU A 57 -4.47 9.14 -22.37
N THR A 58 -5.61 9.70 -22.76
CA THR A 58 -5.83 10.41 -24.03
C THR A 58 -5.50 11.88 -23.92
#